data_AF-A0A353G3J0-F1
#
_entry.id   AF-A0A353G3J0-F1
#
_cell.length_a   1.000
_cell.length_b   1.000
_cell.length_c   1.000
_cell.angle_alpha   90.00
_cell.angle_beta   90.00
_cell.angle_gamma   90.00
#
_symmetry.space_group_name_H-M   'P 1'
#
loop_
_entity.id
_entity.type
_entity.pdbx_description
1 polymer ?
#
loop_
_entity_poly.entity_id
_entity_poly.type
_entity_poly.pdbx_seq_one_letter_code
_entity_poly.pdbx_strand_id
1 'polypeptide(L)'
;MSHTIQNKTKLLARVRRMKGQVEAIENALLAEKPCDEVLNLTASVRGALSGLTAELMEDHIRCHIIAPELGEAERQQGANELIDVIRSYLK
;
A
#
# COMPACT_ATOMS: atom_id res chain seq x y z
N MET A 1 -1.64 -1.76 19.91
CA MET A 1 -2.36 -0.73 19.11
C MET A 1 -1.86 -0.80 17.68
N SER A 2 -2.74 -0.73 16.66
CA SER A 2 -2.32 -0.89 15.26
C SER A 2 -1.30 0.19 14.86
N HIS A 3 -0.14 -0.22 14.34
CA HIS A 3 0.98 0.63 13.91
C HIS A 3 0.59 1.62 12.81
N THR A 4 -0.53 1.40 12.11
CA THR A 4 -1.13 2.36 11.16
C THR A 4 -1.41 3.73 11.81
N ILE A 5 -1.40 3.82 13.14
CA ILE A 5 -1.61 5.05 13.92
C ILE A 5 -0.33 5.91 14.02
N GLN A 6 0.88 5.33 14.08
CA GLN A 6 2.13 6.10 14.22
C GLN A 6 2.49 6.88 12.93
N ASN A 7 2.32 6.26 11.77
CA ASN A 7 2.57 6.88 10.46
C ASN A 7 1.28 7.41 9.78
N LYS A 8 0.17 7.51 10.52
CA LYS A 8 -1.17 7.76 9.98
C LYS A 8 -1.22 8.96 9.04
N THR A 9 -0.60 10.08 9.40
CA THR A 9 -0.60 11.30 8.59
C THR A 9 0.09 11.10 7.24
N LYS A 10 1.24 10.40 7.23
CA LYS A 10 2.02 10.12 6.02
C LYS A 10 1.28 9.14 5.10
N LEU A 11 0.73 8.07 5.67
CA LEU A 11 -0.06 7.07 4.94
C LEU A 11 -1.32 7.71 4.33
N LEU A 12 -2.06 8.53 5.11
CA LEU A 12 -3.21 9.26 4.60
C LEU A 12 -2.84 10.24 3.46
N ALA A 13 -1.69 10.92 3.55
CA ALA A 13 -1.23 11.80 2.47
C ALA A 13 -0.91 11.01 1.18
N ARG A 14 -0.41 9.78 1.28
CA ARG A 14 -0.21 8.90 0.12
C ARG A 14 -1.54 8.44 -0.47
N VAL A 15 -2.48 7.99 0.36
CA VAL A 15 -3.82 7.58 -0.08
C VAL A 15 -4.55 8.73 -0.77
N ARG A 16 -4.50 9.95 -0.21
CA ARG A 16 -5.10 11.14 -0.84
C ARG A 16 -4.50 11.46 -2.20
N ARG A 17 -3.19 11.30 -2.38
CA ARG A 17 -2.53 11.47 -3.69
C ARG A 17 -3.02 10.45 -4.70
N MET A 18 -3.10 9.17 -4.31
CA MET A 18 -3.64 8.12 -5.19
C MET A 18 -5.09 8.37 -5.56
N LYS A 19 -5.91 8.88 -4.64
CA LYS A 19 -7.29 9.28 -4.94
C LYS A 19 -7.33 10.31 -6.07
N GLY A 20 -6.50 11.36 -6.00
CA GLY A 20 -6.41 12.35 -7.07
C GLY A 20 -5.91 11.78 -8.40
N GLN A 21 -5.01 10.78 -8.37
CA GLN A 21 -4.57 10.09 -9.58
C GLN A 21 -5.69 9.23 -10.20
N VAL A 22 -6.51 8.58 -9.38
CA VAL A 22 -7.69 7.83 -9.85
C VAL A 22 -8.75 8.76 -10.43
N GLU A 23 -9.02 9.90 -9.79
CA GLU A 23 -9.89 10.95 -10.33
C GLU A 23 -9.36 11.49 -11.67
N ALA A 24 -8.04 11.60 -11.83
CA ALA A 24 -7.43 11.99 -13.10
C ALA A 24 -7.68 10.96 -14.22
N ILE A 25 -7.68 9.66 -13.91
CA ILE A 25 -8.01 8.60 -14.87
C ILE A 25 -9.48 8.74 -15.31
N GLU A 26 -10.40 8.89 -14.36
CA GLU A 26 -11.83 9.09 -14.65
C GLU A 26 -12.06 10.29 -15.56
N ASN A 27 -11.47 11.43 -15.22
CA ASN A 27 -11.56 12.66 -16.03
C ASN A 27 -10.96 12.49 -17.43
N ALA A 28 -9.84 11.76 -17.56
CA ALA A 28 -9.23 11.48 -18.86
C ALA A 28 -10.13 10.62 -19.75
N LEU A 29 -10.83 9.64 -19.16
CA LEU A 29 -11.82 8.82 -19.88
C LEU A 29 -13.05 9.64 -20.30
N LEU A 30 -13.60 10.45 -19.39
CA LEU A 30 -14.75 11.34 -19.69
C LEU A 30 -14.43 12.37 -20.77
N ALA A 31 -13.17 12.83 -20.83
CA ALA A 31 -12.69 13.78 -21.84
C ALA A 31 -12.18 13.10 -23.12
N GLU A 32 -12.38 11.78 -23.28
CA GLU A 32 -11.96 10.98 -24.44
C GLU A 32 -10.48 11.20 -24.81
N LYS A 33 -9.61 11.24 -23.78
CA LYS A 33 -8.17 11.45 -23.97
C LYS A 33 -7.51 10.29 -24.71
N PRO A 34 -6.37 10.54 -25.37
CA PRO A 34 -5.56 9.49 -26.00
C PRO A 34 -5.23 8.33 -25.04
N CYS A 35 -5.18 7.12 -25.60
CA CYS A 35 -4.96 5.89 -24.83
C CYS A 35 -3.62 5.89 -24.08
N ASP A 36 -2.56 6.46 -24.66
CA ASP A 36 -1.25 6.59 -24.04
C ASP A 36 -1.28 7.50 -22.79
N GLU A 37 -2.09 8.57 -22.79
CA GLU A 37 -2.30 9.40 -21.59
C GLU A 37 -2.96 8.59 -20.45
N VAL A 38 -4.02 7.85 -20.77
CA VAL A 38 -4.73 7.01 -19.79
C VAL A 38 -3.83 5.88 -19.27
N LEU A 39 -3.02 5.27 -20.13
CA LEU A 39 -2.02 4.25 -19.76
C LEU A 39 -0.97 4.82 -18.80
N ASN A 40 -0.45 6.02 -19.08
CA ASN A 40 0.53 6.69 -18.21
C ASN A 40 -0.05 7.00 -16.83
N LEU A 41 -1.30 7.49 -16.76
CA LEU A 41 -1.99 7.73 -15.48
C LEU A 41 -2.19 6.44 -14.69
N THR A 42 -2.63 5.37 -15.37
CA THR A 42 -2.83 4.05 -14.76
C THR A 42 -1.52 3.45 -14.26
N ALA A 43 -0.44 3.57 -15.03
CA ALA A 43 0.89 3.14 -14.61
C ALA A 43 1.40 3.92 -13.39
N SER A 44 1.11 5.22 -13.31
CA SER A 44 1.43 6.08 -12.17
C SER A 44 0.71 5.64 -10.89
N VAL A 45 -0.60 5.32 -10.97
CA VAL A 45 -1.37 4.76 -9.84
C VAL A 45 -0.80 3.42 -9.39
N ARG A 46 -0.49 2.52 -10.34
CA ARG A 46 0.10 1.22 -10.03
C ARG A 46 1.43 1.35 -9.28
N GLY A 47 2.28 2.29 -9.69
CA GLY A 47 3.55 2.58 -9.02
C GLY A 47 3.36 3.11 -7.61
N ALA A 48 2.44 4.06 -7.43
CA ALA A 48 2.10 4.62 -6.12
C ALA A 48 1.55 3.54 -5.16
N LEU A 49 0.66 2.67 -5.65
CA LEU A 49 0.10 1.57 -4.88
C LEU A 49 1.18 0.57 -4.46
N SER A 50 2.05 0.17 -5.38
CA SER A 50 3.17 -0.75 -5.09
C SER A 50 4.09 -0.17 -4.01
N GLY A 51 4.40 1.13 -4.10
CA GLY A 51 5.20 1.83 -3.10
C GLY A 51 4.53 1.97 -1.73
N LEU A 52 3.19 2.03 -1.67
CA LEU A 52 2.46 1.99 -0.40
C LEU A 52 2.47 0.58 0.21
N THR A 53 2.24 -0.45 -0.61
CA THR A 53 2.27 -1.85 -0.15
C THR A 53 3.62 -2.21 0.47
N ALA A 54 4.73 -1.83 -0.16
CA ALA A 54 6.07 -2.07 0.37
C ALA A 54 6.30 -1.40 1.74
N GLU A 55 5.84 -0.16 1.90
CA GLU A 55 5.94 0.58 3.18
C GLU A 55 5.12 -0.11 4.28
N LEU A 56 3.89 -0.55 3.98
CA LEU A 56 3.05 -1.28 4.94
C LEU A 56 3.64 -2.64 5.33
N MET A 57 4.25 -3.35 4.39
CA MET A 57 4.94 -4.61 4.67
C MET A 57 6.15 -4.38 5.60
N GLU A 58 6.95 -3.34 5.34
CA GLU A 58 8.08 -2.98 6.22
C GLU A 58 7.60 -2.65 7.64
N ASP A 59 6.59 -1.78 7.76
CA ASP A 59 6.01 -1.41 9.06
C ASP A 59 5.48 -2.64 9.80
N HIS A 60 4.82 -3.58 9.09
CA HIS A 60 4.33 -4.83 9.67
C HIS A 60 5.48 -5.70 10.19
N ILE A 61 6.56 -5.88 9.43
CA ILE A 61 7.73 -6.64 9.86
C ILE A 61 8.31 -6.02 11.15
N ARG A 62 8.53 -4.70 11.14
CA ARG A 62 9.12 -3.97 12.27
C ARG A 62 8.29 -4.10 13.53
N CYS A 63 6.97 -3.98 13.43
CA CYS A 63 6.09 -3.90 14.60
C CYS A 63 5.58 -5.26 15.09
N HIS A 64 5.42 -6.24 14.20
CA HIS A 64 4.73 -7.50 14.53
C HIS A 64 5.59 -8.75 14.39
N ILE A 65 6.83 -8.62 13.93
CA ILE A 65 7.75 -9.76 13.77
C ILE A 65 9.04 -9.52 14.54
N ILE A 66 9.72 -8.39 14.34
CA ILE A 66 11.06 -8.18 14.90
C ILE A 66 11.09 -7.32 16.16
N ALA A 67 9.95 -6.76 16.58
CA ALA A 67 9.89 -5.91 17.77
C ALA A 67 10.34 -6.70 19.03
N PRO A 68 11.24 -6.14 19.86
CA PRO A 68 11.85 -6.85 20.97
C PRO A 68 10.88 -7.18 22.11
N GLU A 69 9.77 -6.45 22.22
CA GLU A 69 8.72 -6.65 23.20
C GLU A 69 7.77 -7.83 22.90
N LEU A 70 7.86 -8.43 21.70
CA LEU A 70 6.95 -9.50 21.28
C LEU A 70 7.33 -10.86 21.87
N GLY A 71 6.33 -11.60 22.32
CA GLY A 71 6.46 -13.02 22.60
C GLY A 71 6.55 -13.88 21.32
N GLU A 72 7.00 -15.12 21.46
CA GLU A 72 7.17 -16.06 20.33
C GLU A 72 5.85 -16.30 19.56
N ALA A 73 4.74 -16.43 20.28
CA ALA A 73 3.44 -16.64 19.66
C ALA A 73 2.98 -15.43 18.82
N GLU A 74 3.22 -14.20 19.31
CA GLU A 74 2.87 -12.97 18.61
C GLU A 74 3.72 -12.80 17.34
N ARG A 75 5.03 -13.09 17.45
CA ARG A 75 5.96 -13.08 16.31
C ARG A 75 5.54 -14.09 15.24
N GLN A 76 5.19 -15.32 15.63
CA GLN A 76 4.74 -16.34 14.69
C GLN A 76 3.43 -15.96 14.01
N GLN A 77 2.50 -15.33 14.75
CA GLN A 77 1.27 -14.80 14.19
C GLN A 77 1.56 -13.71 13.14
N GLY A 78 2.37 -12.70 13.48
CA GLY A 78 2.72 -11.62 12.56
C GLY A 78 3.40 -12.12 11.28
N ALA A 79 4.24 -13.15 11.38
CA ALA A 79 4.85 -13.80 10.22
C ALA A 79 3.83 -14.53 9.34
N ASN A 80 2.90 -15.27 9.93
CA ASN A 80 1.84 -15.96 9.18
C ASN A 80 0.93 -14.98 8.45
N GLU A 81 0.53 -13.89 9.11
CA GLU A 81 -0.26 -12.81 8.50
C GLU A 81 0.46 -12.21 7.27
N LEU A 82 1.76 -11.96 7.37
CA LEU A 82 2.55 -11.44 6.25
C LEU A 82 2.67 -12.46 5.11
N ILE A 83 2.85 -13.76 5.41
CA ILE A 83 2.89 -14.82 4.40
C ILE A 83 1.59 -14.87 3.59
N ASP A 84 0.45 -14.74 4.25
CA ASP A 84 -0.85 -14.77 3.58
C ASP A 84 -1.05 -13.53 2.67
N VAL A 85 -0.62 -12.36 3.13
CA VAL A 85 -0.60 -11.14 2.30
C VAL A 85 0.30 -11.32 1.08
N ILE A 86 1.54 -11.80 1.25
CA ILE A 86 2.49 -12.02 0.13
C ILE A 86 1.91 -13.01 -0.89
N ARG A 87 1.27 -14.09 -0.44
CA ARG A 87 0.60 -15.06 -1.34
C ARG A 87 -0.53 -14.44 -2.14
N SER A 88 -1.23 -13.45 -1.60
CA SER A 88 -2.27 -12.71 -2.34
C SER A 88 -1.69 -11.67 -3.30
N TYR A 89 -0.57 -11.05 -2.93
CA TYR A 89 0.07 -9.98 -3.70
C TYR A 89 0.88 -10.51 -4.89
N LEU A 90 1.48 -11.69 -4.77
CA LEU A 90 2.29 -12.33 -5.83
C LEU A 90 1.50 -13.29 -6.74
N LYS A 91 0.18 -13.38 -6.56
CA LYS A 91 -0.71 -14.03 -7.55
C LYS A 91 -0.97 -13.08 -8.71
#